data_AF-A0A949YX21-F1
#
_entry.id   AF-A0A949YX21-F1
#
_cell.length_a   1.000
_cell.length_b   1.000
_cell.length_c   1.000
_cell.angle_alpha   90.00
_cell.angle_beta   90.00
_cell.angle_gamma   90.00
#
_symmetry.space_group_name_H-M   'P 1'
#
loop_
_entity.id
_entity.type
_entity.pdbx_description
1 polymer ?
#
loop_
_entity_poly.entity_id
_entity_poly.type
_entity_poly.pdbx_seq_one_letter_code
_entity_poly.pdbx_strand_id
1 'polypeptide(L)'
;MVIANLTRRPDGAWRSLEPLEIYRSQSWATALYRSHLAHGLVQLGYGTESTGQRGEWELVGYTRDQIVEFSNRRRDIERELERRGLSAAAAQNVAHSSRLAKDHRDEAELKAEWCQRAAAIGLDFDRLAQVRQFEGWNRGSSKTFL
;
A
#
# COMPACT_ATOMS: atom_id res chain seq x y z
N MET A 1 11.35 -6.40 0.94
CA MET A 1 12.27 -7.23 0.14
C MET A 1 13.66 -6.60 0.21
N VAL A 2 14.69 -7.38 0.52
CA VAL A 2 16.08 -6.94 0.44
C VAL A 2 16.71 -7.71 -0.71
N ILE A 3 17.30 -7.01 -1.67
CA ILE A 3 18.08 -7.62 -2.75
C ILE A 3 19.55 -7.45 -2.35
N ALA A 4 20.27 -8.56 -2.19
CA ALA A 4 21.70 -8.50 -1.97
C ALA A 4 22.37 -7.89 -3.21
N ASN A 5 23.34 -7.00 -3.02
CA ASN A 5 24.14 -6.45 -4.12
C ASN A 5 25.15 -7.48 -4.63
N LEU A 6 24.64 -8.60 -5.15
CA LEU A 6 25.40 -9.78 -5.50
C LEU A 6 24.64 -10.58 -6.56
N THR A 7 25.30 -10.85 -7.69
CA THR A 7 24.79 -11.69 -8.77
C THR A 7 25.89 -12.60 -9.31
N ARG A 8 25.51 -13.78 -9.82
CA ARG A 8 26.43 -14.75 -10.40
C ARG A 8 26.33 -14.68 -11.93
N ARG A 9 27.46 -14.44 -12.58
CA ARG A 9 27.56 -14.39 -14.04
C ARG A 9 27.63 -15.80 -14.66
N PRO A 10 27.39 -15.93 -15.98
CA PRO A 10 27.50 -17.22 -16.69
C PRO A 10 28.89 -17.87 -16.59
N ASP A 11 29.94 -17.07 -16.41
CA ASP A 11 31.32 -17.53 -16.17
C ASP A 11 31.55 -18.08 -14.74
N GLY A 12 30.51 -18.06 -13.90
CA GLY A 12 30.54 -18.54 -12.53
C GLY A 12 31.04 -17.51 -11.51
N ALA A 13 31.53 -16.34 -11.95
CA ALA A 13 32.06 -15.31 -11.06
C ALA A 13 30.93 -14.50 -10.38
N TRP A 14 31.17 -14.13 -9.13
CA TRP A 14 30.28 -13.26 -8.35
C TRP A 14 30.64 -11.78 -8.52
N ARG A 15 29.65 -10.94 -8.78
CA ARG A 15 29.82 -9.49 -8.96
C ARG A 15 28.66 -8.73 -8.32
N SER A 16 28.82 -7.41 -8.19
CA SER A 16 27.73 -6.51 -7.82
C SER A 16 26.60 -6.57 -8.83
N LEU A 17 25.39 -6.34 -8.35
CA LEU A 17 24.20 -6.25 -9.17
C LEU A 17 24.17 -4.90 -9.91
N GLU A 18 23.77 -4.92 -11.18
CA GLU A 18 23.42 -3.71 -11.93
C GLU A 18 21.97 -3.33 -11.57
N PRO A 19 21.71 -2.15 -10.95
CA PRO A 19 20.39 -1.82 -10.44
C PRO A 19 19.51 -1.00 -11.41
N LEU A 20 20.04 -0.48 -12.52
CA LEU A 20 19.34 0.46 -13.39
C LEU A 20 18.06 -0.14 -13.98
N GLU A 21 18.11 -1.38 -14.45
CA GLU A 21 16.93 -2.03 -15.03
C GLU A 21 15.86 -2.36 -13.98
N ILE A 22 16.28 -2.67 -12.75
CA ILE A 22 15.35 -2.84 -11.62
C ILE A 22 14.66 -1.52 -11.29
N TYR A 23 15.40 -0.41 -11.28
CA TYR A 23 14.86 0.93 -11.06
C TYR A 23 13.86 1.31 -12.18
N ARG A 24 14.22 1.11 -13.45
CA ARG A 24 13.36 1.37 -14.60
C ARG A 24 12.06 0.55 -14.57
N SER A 25 12.13 -0.68 -14.08
CA SER A 25 11.00 -1.61 -14.01
C SER A 25 10.13 -1.45 -12.76
N GLN A 26 10.46 -0.53 -11.85
CA GLN A 26 9.80 -0.40 -10.55
C GLN A 26 8.28 -0.18 -10.66
N SER A 27 7.84 0.69 -11.57
CA SER A 27 6.43 0.99 -11.78
C SER A 27 5.66 -0.23 -12.27
N TRP A 28 6.23 -0.97 -13.21
CA TRP A 28 5.67 -2.20 -13.75
C TRP A 28 5.57 -3.30 -12.68
N ALA A 29 6.66 -3.53 -11.93
CA ALA A 29 6.66 -4.49 -10.83
C ALA A 29 5.61 -4.15 -9.75
N THR A 30 5.42 -2.85 -9.45
CA THR A 30 4.40 -2.38 -8.52
C THR A 30 2.99 -2.65 -9.04
N ALA A 31 2.73 -2.38 -10.33
CA ALA A 31 1.44 -2.65 -10.95
C ALA A 31 1.13 -4.16 -10.96
N LEU A 32 2.11 -4.99 -11.29
CA LEU A 32 1.97 -6.45 -11.28
C LEU A 32 1.66 -6.97 -9.88
N TYR A 33 2.39 -6.51 -8.85
CA TYR A 33 2.12 -6.85 -7.46
C TYR A 33 0.69 -6.47 -7.04
N ARG A 34 0.27 -5.23 -7.33
CA ARG A 34 -1.09 -4.75 -7.00
C ARG A 34 -2.17 -5.56 -7.71
N SER A 35 -1.95 -5.94 -8.97
CA SER A 35 -2.87 -6.79 -9.74
C SER A 35 -3.02 -8.18 -9.12
N HIS A 36 -1.90 -8.85 -8.79
CA HIS A 36 -1.95 -10.16 -8.14
C HIS A 36 -2.60 -10.11 -6.76
N LEU A 37 -2.32 -9.08 -5.97
CA LEU A 37 -2.92 -8.92 -4.65
C LEU A 37 -4.44 -8.68 -4.74
N ALA A 38 -4.89 -7.80 -5.64
CA ALA A 38 -6.31 -7.59 -5.88
C ALA A 38 -7.00 -8.88 -6.33
N HIS A 39 -6.38 -9.63 -7.26
CA HIS A 39 -6.92 -10.90 -7.71
C HIS A 39 -7.07 -11.89 -6.56
N GLY A 40 -6.05 -12.04 -5.71
CA GLY A 40 -6.13 -12.92 -4.53
C GLY A 40 -7.23 -12.50 -3.55
N LEU A 41 -7.41 -11.20 -3.32
CA LEU A 41 -8.47 -10.67 -2.46
C LEU A 41 -9.87 -10.96 -3.03
N VAL A 42 -10.06 -10.78 -4.33
CA VAL A 42 -11.31 -11.13 -5.02
C VAL A 42 -11.59 -12.63 -4.92
N GLN A 43 -10.59 -13.49 -5.09
CA GLN A 43 -10.75 -14.94 -4.90
C GLN A 43 -11.16 -15.31 -3.46
N LEU A 44 -10.78 -14.50 -2.48
CA LEU A 44 -11.19 -14.66 -1.08
C LEU A 44 -12.56 -14.05 -0.77
N GLY A 45 -13.21 -13.38 -1.72
CA GLY A 45 -14.52 -12.73 -1.58
C GLY A 45 -14.47 -11.25 -1.21
N TYR A 46 -13.30 -10.60 -1.20
CA TYR A 46 -13.21 -9.17 -0.93
C TYR A 46 -13.47 -8.34 -2.18
N GLY A 47 -14.27 -7.29 -2.05
CA GLY A 47 -14.41 -6.27 -3.09
C GLY A 47 -13.22 -5.30 -3.10
N THR A 48 -12.83 -4.85 -4.29
CA THR A 48 -11.79 -3.83 -4.47
C THR A 48 -12.27 -2.75 -5.43
N GLU A 49 -12.06 -1.49 -5.08
CA GLU A 49 -12.39 -0.33 -5.92
C GLU A 49 -11.13 0.36 -6.42
N SER A 50 -11.09 0.73 -7.70
CA SER A 50 -9.97 1.47 -8.28
C SER A 50 -9.94 2.90 -7.75
N THR A 51 -8.79 3.33 -7.22
CA THR A 51 -8.60 4.68 -6.67
C THR A 51 -7.60 5.52 -7.46
N GLY A 52 -7.01 4.96 -8.52
CA GLY A 52 -6.01 5.65 -9.33
C GLY A 52 -5.72 4.98 -10.67
N GLN A 53 -5.03 5.72 -11.53
CA GLN A 53 -4.76 5.29 -12.91
C GLN A 53 -3.60 4.30 -13.03
N ARG A 54 -2.84 4.05 -11.93
CA ARG A 54 -1.64 3.19 -11.94
C ARG A 54 -1.89 1.90 -11.16
N GLY A 55 -3.14 1.45 -11.15
CA GLY A 55 -3.57 0.23 -10.48
C GLY A 55 -3.67 0.36 -8.96
N GLU A 56 -3.76 1.59 -8.42
CA GLU A 56 -4.18 1.80 -7.04
C GLU A 56 -5.61 1.30 -6.83
N TRP A 57 -5.85 0.61 -5.71
CA TRP A 57 -7.17 0.17 -5.30
C TRP A 57 -7.26 0.16 -3.76
N GLU A 58 -8.48 0.27 -3.25
CA GLU A 58 -8.82 0.14 -1.83
C GLU A 58 -9.91 -0.93 -1.64
N LEU A 59 -10.04 -1.49 -0.44
CA LEU A 59 -11.05 -2.49 -0.13
C LEU A 59 -12.44 -1.84 -0.03
N VAL A 60 -13.45 -2.50 -0.60
CA VAL A 60 -14.85 -2.11 -0.40
C VAL A 60 -15.24 -2.30 1.06
N GLY A 61 -16.06 -1.39 1.59
CA GLY A 61 -16.59 -1.45 2.95
C GLY A 61 -15.88 -0.53 3.95
N TYR A 62 -14.75 0.07 3.56
CA TYR A 62 -14.05 1.06 4.38
C TYR A 62 -14.34 2.47 3.89
N THR A 63 -14.63 3.40 4.81
CA THR A 63 -14.77 4.81 4.45
C THR A 63 -13.41 5.48 4.29
N ARG A 64 -13.38 6.62 3.60
CA ARG A 64 -12.12 7.37 3.42
C ARG A 64 -11.52 7.80 4.75
N ASP A 65 -12.35 8.27 5.68
CA ASP A 65 -11.90 8.73 7.00
C ASP A 65 -11.28 7.58 7.81
N GLN A 66 -11.84 6.37 7.71
CA GLN A 66 -11.28 5.18 8.36
C GLN A 66 -9.88 4.86 7.82
N ILE A 67 -9.68 4.94 6.50
CA ILE A 67 -8.38 4.69 5.87
C ILE A 67 -7.36 5.77 6.26
N VAL A 68 -7.78 7.04 6.28
CA VAL A 68 -6.93 8.17 6.63
C VAL A 68 -6.48 8.11 8.09
N GLU A 69 -7.31 7.62 9.01
CA GLU A 69 -6.96 7.48 10.42
C GLU A 69 -5.77 6.54 10.65
N PHE A 70 -5.63 5.48 9.85
CA PHE A 70 -4.48 4.59 9.89
C PHE A 70 -3.30 5.08 9.02
N SER A 71 -3.46 6.18 8.29
CA SER A 71 -2.45 6.75 7.38
C SER A 71 -1.57 7.82 8.04
N ASN A 72 -1.21 7.64 9.31
CA ASN A 72 -0.45 8.61 10.14
C ASN A 72 0.78 9.18 9.43
N ARG A 73 1.58 8.31 8.80
CA ARG A 73 2.81 8.74 8.16
C ARG A 73 2.58 9.68 6.99
N ARG A 74 1.52 9.46 6.22
CA ARG A 74 1.14 10.32 5.09
C ARG A 74 0.75 11.70 5.60
N ARG A 75 -0.07 11.76 6.66
CA ARG A 75 -0.49 13.00 7.33
C ARG A 75 0.69 13.79 7.87
N ASP A 76 1.68 13.12 8.47
CA ASP A 76 2.89 13.78 8.97
C ASP A 76 3.69 14.43 7.83
N ILE A 77 3.83 13.72 6.71
CA ILE A 77 4.52 14.24 5.53
C ILE A 77 3.76 15.44 4.96
N GLU A 78 2.44 15.35 4.82
CA GLU A 78 1.62 16.46 4.31
C GLU A 78 1.69 17.70 5.20
N ARG A 79 1.57 17.54 6.52
CA ARG A 79 1.72 18.64 7.48
C ARG A 79 3.10 19.28 7.41
N GLU A 80 4.15 18.49 7.27
CA GLU A 80 5.52 19.01 7.21
C GLU A 80 5.82 19.71 5.87
N LEU A 81 5.23 19.24 4.76
CA LEU A 81 5.27 19.93 3.48
C LEU A 81 4.59 21.30 3.58
N GLU A 82 3.39 21.34 4.15
CA GLU A 82 2.63 22.57 4.36
C GLU A 82 3.38 23.55 5.27
N ARG A 83 3.88 23.09 6.41
CA ARG A 83 4.67 23.90 7.36
C ARG A 83 5.91 24.52 6.72
N ARG A 84 6.53 23.83 5.77
CA ARG A 84 7.73 24.30 5.05
C ARG A 84 7.41 25.02 3.74
N GLY A 85 6.14 25.11 3.33
CA GLY A 85 5.74 25.67 2.03
C GLY A 85 6.32 24.91 0.83
N LEU A 86 6.53 23.60 0.98
CA LEU A 86 7.15 22.75 -0.04
C LEU A 86 6.10 22.03 -0.90
N SER A 87 6.41 21.85 -2.18
CA SER A 87 5.56 21.09 -3.09
C SER A 87 5.61 19.58 -2.83
N ALA A 88 4.64 18.85 -3.36
CA ALA A 88 4.58 17.38 -3.28
C ALA A 88 5.85 16.68 -3.81
N ALA A 89 6.63 17.32 -4.69
CA ALA A 89 7.91 16.80 -5.17
C ALA A 89 8.94 16.62 -4.03
N ALA A 90 8.84 17.40 -2.95
CA ALA A 90 9.71 17.28 -1.78
C ALA A 90 9.25 16.19 -0.79
N ALA A 91 8.12 15.52 -1.02
CA ALA A 91 7.55 14.55 -0.10
C ALA A 91 8.52 13.44 0.28
N GLN A 92 9.31 12.94 -0.67
CA GLN A 92 10.30 11.90 -0.42
C GLN A 92 11.41 12.39 0.53
N ASN A 93 11.92 13.60 0.31
CA ASN A 93 12.94 14.20 1.17
C ASN A 93 12.41 14.47 2.58
N VAL A 94 11.18 14.99 2.68
CA VAL A 94 10.48 15.18 3.95
C VAL A 94 10.29 13.84 4.67
N ALA A 95 9.86 12.80 3.96
CA ALA A 95 9.69 11.45 4.51
C ALA A 95 11.00 10.85 5.04
N HIS A 96 12.14 11.15 4.41
CA HIS A 96 13.45 10.73 4.92
C HIS A 96 13.85 11.52 6.18
N SER A 97 13.66 12.84 6.19
CA SER A 97 14.09 13.70 7.30
C SER A 97 13.21 13.59 8.56
N SER A 98 11.93 13.26 8.42
CA SER A 98 10.97 13.16 9.52
C SER A 98 10.84 11.73 10.06
N ARG A 99 11.81 10.85 9.75
CA ARG A 99 11.80 9.45 10.17
C ARG A 99 12.14 9.38 11.65
N LEU A 100 11.11 9.15 12.49
CA LEU A 100 11.31 8.87 13.91
C LEU A 100 12.15 7.61 14.09
N ALA A 101 12.94 7.57 15.17
CA ALA A 101 13.65 6.36 15.57
C ALA A 101 12.67 5.19 15.72
N LYS A 102 13.14 3.97 15.48
CA LYS A 102 12.31 2.78 15.70
C LYS A 102 11.93 2.74 17.18
N ASP A 103 10.65 2.80 17.45
CA ASP A 103 10.10 2.62 18.78
C ASP A 103 10.03 1.11 19.08
N HIS A 104 10.52 0.70 20.25
CA HIS A 104 10.42 -0.68 20.73
C HIS A 104 9.16 -0.81 21.58
N ARG A 105 8.03 -0.99 20.91
CA ARG A 105 6.74 -1.24 21.55
C ARG A 105 6.41 -2.73 21.53
N ASP A 106 5.72 -3.18 22.56
CA ASP A 106 5.19 -4.54 22.62
C ASP A 106 4.10 -4.76 21.56
N GLU A 107 4.11 -5.94 20.92
CA GLU A 107 3.18 -6.25 19.82
C GLU A 107 1.73 -6.36 20.30
N ALA A 108 1.50 -6.89 21.51
CA ALA A 108 0.16 -7.03 22.07
C ALA A 108 -0.42 -5.65 22.42
N GLU A 109 0.40 -4.76 22.98
CA GLU A 109 0.00 -3.37 23.23
C GLU A 109 -0.38 -2.64 21.94
N LEU A 110 0.42 -2.79 20.87
CA LEU A 110 0.12 -2.20 19.56
C LEU A 110 -1.20 -2.72 18.97
N LYS A 111 -1.44 -4.03 19.06
CA LYS A 111 -2.70 -4.63 18.60
C LYS A 111 -3.90 -4.13 19.40
N ALA A 112 -3.76 -4.03 20.72
CA ALA A 112 -4.82 -3.49 21.58
C ALA A 112 -5.14 -2.04 21.22
N GLU A 113 -4.12 -1.20 21.00
CA GLU A 113 -4.28 0.19 20.55
C GLU A 113 -5.01 0.26 19.20
N TRP A 114 -4.64 -0.57 18.23
CA TRP A 114 -5.31 -0.59 16.93
C TRP A 114 -6.77 -1.05 17.01
N CYS A 115 -7.07 -2.06 17.82
CA CYS A 115 -8.45 -2.49 18.06
C CYS A 115 -9.28 -1.39 18.72
N GLN A 116 -8.74 -0.70 19.73
CA GLN A 116 -9.41 0.42 20.37
C GLN A 116 -9.65 1.57 19.40
N ARG A 117 -8.65 1.91 18.57
CA ARG A 117 -8.79 2.94 17.53
C ARG A 117 -9.83 2.57 16.48
N ALA A 118 -9.82 1.31 16.01
CA ALA A 118 -10.79 0.79 15.06
C ALA A 118 -12.22 0.89 15.63
N ALA A 119 -12.43 0.48 16.89
CA ALA A 119 -13.72 0.60 17.55
C ALA A 119 -14.17 2.07 17.69
N ALA A 120 -13.25 2.97 18.05
CA ALA A 120 -13.54 4.40 18.21
C ALA A 120 -14.03 5.07 16.91
N ILE A 121 -13.59 4.58 15.74
CA ILE A 121 -14.02 5.08 14.43
C ILE A 121 -15.13 4.23 13.78
N GLY A 122 -15.78 3.36 14.56
CA GLY A 122 -16.91 2.55 14.12
C GLY A 122 -16.55 1.47 13.10
N LEU A 123 -15.31 0.98 13.12
CA LEU A 123 -14.85 -0.08 12.25
C LEU A 123 -15.26 -1.44 12.85
N ASP A 124 -16.34 -1.99 12.33
CA ASP A 124 -16.91 -3.27 12.73
C ASP A 124 -16.41 -4.38 11.80
N PHE A 125 -15.46 -5.18 12.29
CA PHE A 125 -14.86 -6.27 11.53
C PHE A 125 -15.85 -7.41 11.24
N ASP A 126 -16.87 -7.64 12.08
CA ASP A 126 -17.88 -8.66 11.85
C ASP A 126 -18.80 -8.25 10.71
N ARG A 127 -19.20 -6.97 10.67
CA ARG A 127 -19.93 -6.39 9.54
C ARG A 127 -19.11 -6.45 8.24
N LEU A 128 -17.81 -6.11 8.30
CA LEU A 128 -16.93 -6.18 7.13
C LEU A 128 -16.73 -7.62 6.63
N ALA A 129 -16.69 -8.59 7.54
CA ALA A 129 -16.64 -10.01 7.19
C ALA A 129 -17.94 -10.50 6.51
N GLN A 130 -19.08 -9.85 6.75
CA GLN A 130 -20.35 -10.14 6.06
C GLN A 130 -20.41 -9.53 4.65
N VAL A 131 -19.83 -8.34 4.46
CA VAL A 131 -19.68 -7.70 3.12
C VAL A 131 -18.88 -8.62 2.17
N ARG A 132 -17.94 -9.43 2.70
CA ARG A 132 -17.18 -10.47 1.98
C ARG A 132 -18.04 -11.47 1.18
N GLN A 133 -19.32 -11.62 1.51
CA GLN A 133 -20.22 -12.60 0.87
C GLN A 133 -21.16 -11.98 -0.16
N PHE A 134 -21.26 -10.65 -0.20
CA PHE A 134 -22.20 -9.92 -1.03
C PHE A 134 -21.44 -8.96 -1.95
N GLU A 135 -20.95 -9.50 -3.07
CA GLU A 135 -21.13 -8.90 -4.40
C GLU A 135 -20.37 -9.75 -5.43
N GLY A 136 -21.10 -10.70 -6.01
CA GLY A 136 -20.69 -11.35 -7.24
C GLY A 136 -20.56 -10.31 -8.33
N TRP A 137 -19.33 -10.16 -8.83
CA TRP A 137 -18.96 -9.64 -10.14
C TRP A 137 -20.14 -9.57 -11.12
N ASN A 138 -20.75 -8.38 -11.23
CA ASN A 138 -21.77 -8.13 -12.24
C ASN A 138 -21.04 -7.76 -13.55
N ARG A 139 -21.23 -8.59 -14.57
CA ARG A 139 -20.62 -8.45 -15.90
C ARG A 139 -21.03 -7.14 -16.57
N GLY A 140 -20.07 -6.51 -17.27
CA GLY A 140 -20.32 -5.54 -18.34
C GLY A 140 -19.63 -4.20 -18.08
N SER A 141 -18.51 -3.91 -18.74
CA SER A 141 -18.60 -3.47 -20.13
C SER A 141 -17.26 -3.62 -20.84
N SER A 142 -17.33 -4.33 -21.97
CA SER A 142 -16.33 -4.29 -23.04
C SER A 142 -16.13 -2.84 -23.47
N LYS A 143 -14.93 -2.29 -23.29
CA LYS A 143 -14.40 -1.26 -24.17
C LYS A 143 -12.98 -1.63 -24.55
N THR A 144 -12.90 -2.18 -25.75
CA THR A 144 -11.72 -2.26 -26.62
C THR A 144 -10.94 -0.94 -26.55
N PHE A 145 -9.69 -1.00 -26.09
CA PHE A 145 -8.71 0.04 -26.36
C PHE A 145 -7.93 -0.39 -27.61
N LEU A 146 -8.25 0.25 -28.73
CA LEU A 146 -7.27 0.55 -29.77
C LEU A 146 -6.68 1.93 -29.45
#